data_AF-A0A1I5FU73-F1
#
_entry.id   AF-A0A1I5FU73-F1
#
_cell.length_a   1.000
_cell.length_b   1.000
_cell.length_c   1.000
_cell.angle_alpha   90.00
_cell.angle_beta   90.00
_cell.angle_gamma   90.00
#
_symmetry.space_group_name_H-M   'P 1'
#
loop_
_entity.id
_entity.type
_entity.pdbx_description
1 polymer ?
#
loop_
_entity_poly.entity_id
_entity_poly.type
_entity_poly.pdbx_seq_one_letter_code
_entity_poly.pdbx_strand_id
1 'polypeptide(L)'
;MSNELEKQAEELEQTLQKQLDLLKRDSEDWLKVGGAVLAGGLLAYAIVKATRKKKNKKTQRALEVLEREGLLDKDLEEKLTKPKKSSFWPSMSQRLLILGLALAKEKYFKDLFTKEKADGKEEEGTF
;
A
#
# COMPACT_ATOMS: atom_id res chain seq x y z
N MET A 1 22.60 32.03 28.86
CA MET A 1 21.20 32.18 28.42
C MET A 1 21.10 32.35 26.90
N SER A 2 21.37 33.51 26.28
CA SER A 2 21.24 33.68 24.81
C SER A 2 22.23 32.84 24.00
N ASN A 3 23.51 32.81 24.41
CA ASN A 3 24.57 32.09 23.69
C ASN A 3 24.45 30.56 23.78
N GLU A 4 23.75 30.03 24.79
CA GLU A 4 23.49 28.58 24.92
C GLU A 4 22.32 28.15 24.05
N LEU A 5 21.31 29.01 23.90
CA LEU A 5 20.17 28.77 23.02
C LEU A 5 20.57 28.81 21.54
N GLU A 6 21.47 29.72 21.16
CA GLU A 6 22.03 29.76 19.79
C GLU A 6 22.87 28.52 19.49
N LYS A 7 23.71 28.07 20.43
CA LYS A 7 24.46 26.82 20.26
C LYS A 7 23.55 25.59 20.14
N GLN A 8 22.50 25.52 20.95
CA GLN A 8 21.52 24.44 20.85
C GLN A 8 20.77 24.48 19.51
N ALA A 9 20.44 25.67 19.01
CA ALA A 9 19.82 25.82 17.70
C ALA A 9 20.75 25.37 16.55
N GLU A 10 22.03 25.78 16.58
CA GLU A 10 23.03 25.35 15.60
C GLU A 10 23.31 23.84 15.64
N GLU A 11 23.36 23.25 16.84
CA GLU A 11 23.49 21.80 16.99
C GLU A 11 22.25 21.07 16.46
N LEU A 12 21.04 21.59 16.71
CA LEU A 12 19.81 21.04 16.17
C LEU A 12 19.79 21.10 14.64
N GLU A 13 20.18 22.23 14.04
CA GLU A 13 20.26 22.40 12.59
C GLU A 13 21.28 21.46 11.95
N GLN A 14 22.47 21.31 12.57
CA GLN A 14 23.46 20.33 12.11
C GLN A 14 22.95 18.90 12.21
N THR A 15 22.22 18.57 13.27
CA THR A 15 21.68 17.23 13.47
C THR A 15 20.55 16.95 12.46
N LEU A 16 19.72 17.95 12.17
CA LEU A 16 18.68 17.86 11.15
C LEU A 16 19.28 17.71 9.75
N GLN A 17 20.33 18.48 9.42
CA GLN A 17 21.05 18.34 8.15
C GLN A 17 21.70 16.96 8.00
N LYS A 18 22.34 16.44 9.05
CA LYS A 18 22.91 15.08 9.05
C LYS A 18 21.82 14.02 8.85
N GLN A 19 20.68 14.15 9.53
CA GLN A 19 19.54 13.24 9.35
C GLN A 19 18.95 13.34 7.94
N LEU A 20 18.87 14.55 7.36
CA LEU A 20 18.42 14.77 5.98
C LEU A 20 19.39 14.21 4.94
N ASP A 21 20.68 14.33 5.14
CA ASP A 21 21.69 13.81 4.21
C ASP A 21 21.78 12.28 4.26
N LEU A 22 21.61 11.68 5.44
CA LEU A 22 21.45 10.22 5.55
C LEU A 22 20.16 9.77 4.87
N LEU A 23 19.04 10.46 5.11
CA LEU A 23 17.77 10.15 4.46
C LEU A 23 17.86 10.33 2.94
N LYS A 24 18.60 11.32 2.42
CA LYS A 24 18.85 11.51 0.99
C LYS A 24 19.73 10.41 0.41
N ARG A 25 20.74 9.94 1.13
CA ARG A 25 21.55 8.80 0.69
C ARG A 25 20.73 7.51 0.64
N ASP A 26 19.89 7.28 1.65
CA ASP A 26 19.00 6.11 1.69
C ASP A 26 17.76 6.28 0.79
N SER A 27 17.47 7.52 0.36
CA SER A 27 16.28 7.83 -0.42
C SER A 27 16.31 7.22 -1.81
N GLU A 28 17.47 6.88 -2.37
CA GLU A 28 17.53 6.33 -3.72
C GLU A 28 16.80 4.98 -3.82
N ASP A 29 16.89 4.16 -2.77
CA ASP A 29 16.17 2.88 -2.70
C ASP A 29 14.74 3.04 -2.17
N TRP A 30 14.51 3.94 -1.20
CA TRP A 30 13.16 4.28 -0.74
C TRP A 30 12.31 4.96 -1.81
N LEU A 31 12.90 5.71 -2.73
CA LEU A 31 12.23 6.34 -3.86
C LEU A 31 11.81 5.31 -4.90
N LYS A 32 12.64 4.29 -5.16
CA LYS A 32 12.28 3.16 -6.03
C LYS A 32 11.15 2.34 -5.43
N VAL A 33 11.24 1.99 -4.14
CA VAL A 33 10.20 1.23 -3.43
C VAL A 33 8.92 2.05 -3.30
N GLY A 34 9.04 3.31 -2.88
CA GLY A 34 7.92 4.26 -2.76
C GLY A 34 7.23 4.49 -4.11
N GLY A 35 8.00 4.65 -5.18
CA GLY A 35 7.50 4.77 -6.54
C GLY A 35 6.75 3.52 -7.02
N ALA A 36 7.29 2.32 -6.75
CA ALA A 36 6.64 1.06 -7.09
C ALA A 36 5.30 0.87 -6.34
N VAL A 37 5.26 1.21 -5.04
CA VAL A 37 4.03 1.16 -4.23
C VAL A 37 2.99 2.17 -4.75
N LEU A 38 3.40 3.39 -5.07
CA LEU A 38 2.52 4.42 -5.62
C LEU A 38 1.94 3.99 -6.97
N ALA A 39 2.79 3.51 -7.89
CA ALA A 39 2.36 3.02 -9.20
C ALA A 39 1.39 1.84 -9.07
N GLY A 40 1.70 0.88 -8.19
CA GLY A 40 0.82 -0.26 -7.90
C GLY A 40 -0.53 0.19 -7.31
N GLY A 41 -0.52 1.15 -6.40
CA GLY A 41 -1.72 1.74 -5.81
C GLY A 41 -2.60 2.43 -6.85
N LEU A 42 -2.00 3.23 -7.74
CA LEU A 42 -2.72 3.90 -8.84
C LEU A 42 -3.31 2.90 -9.83
N LEU A 43 -2.57 1.86 -10.20
CA LEU A 43 -3.05 0.80 -11.07
C LEU A 43 -4.25 0.06 -10.45
N ALA A 44 -4.12 -0.37 -9.20
CA ALA A 44 -5.20 -1.05 -8.49
C ALA A 44 -6.45 -0.16 -8.37
N TYR A 45 -6.26 1.12 -8.04
CA TYR A 45 -7.35 2.09 -7.98
C TYR A 45 -8.05 2.24 -9.34
N ALA A 46 -7.30 2.35 -10.44
CA ALA A 46 -7.87 2.47 -11.78
C ALA A 46 -8.74 1.26 -12.15
N ILE A 47 -8.26 0.05 -11.86
CA ILE A 47 -9.01 -1.21 -12.10
C ILE A 47 -10.30 -1.24 -11.27
N VAL A 48 -10.22 -0.92 -9.98
CA VAL A 48 -11.40 -0.89 -9.08
C VAL A 48 -12.40 0.18 -9.53
N LYS A 49 -11.94 1.36 -9.92
CA LYS A 49 -12.80 2.44 -10.42
C LYS A 49 -13.51 2.04 -11.71
N ALA A 50 -12.81 1.44 -12.66
CA ALA A 50 -13.38 0.98 -13.92
C ALA A 50 -14.44 -0.12 -13.71
N THR A 51 -14.16 -1.09 -12.85
CA THR A 51 -15.10 -2.19 -12.56
C THR A 51 -16.35 -1.70 -11.82
N ARG A 52 -16.23 -0.78 -10.85
CA ARG A 52 -17.38 -0.13 -10.20
C ARG A 52 -18.24 0.66 -11.19
N LYS A 53 -17.62 1.44 -12.09
CA LYS A 53 -18.34 2.20 -13.13
C LYS A 53 -19.16 1.28 -14.05
N LYS A 54 -18.62 0.12 -14.44
CA LYS A 54 -19.37 -0.88 -15.23
C LYS A 54 -20.57 -1.45 -14.48
N LYS A 55 -20.42 -1.75 -13.18
CA LYS A 55 -21.51 -2.28 -12.35
C LYS A 55 -22.66 -1.27 -12.23
N ASN A 56 -22.36 -0.01 -11.93
CA ASN A 56 -23.38 1.04 -11.83
C ASN A 56 -24.17 1.22 -13.14
N LYS A 57 -23.49 1.20 -14.29
CA LYS A 57 -24.17 1.27 -15.60
C LYS A 57 -25.10 0.08 -15.86
N LYS A 58 -24.73 -1.13 -15.42
CA LYS A 58 -25.58 -2.30 -15.55
C LYS A 58 -26.82 -2.21 -14.65
N THR A 59 -26.65 -1.75 -13.42
CA THR A 59 -27.76 -1.52 -12.48
C THR A 59 -28.72 -0.45 -13.01
N GLN A 60 -28.21 0.66 -13.54
CA GLN A 60 -29.03 1.71 -14.14
C GLN A 60 -29.87 1.20 -15.32
N ARG A 61 -29.24 0.46 -16.25
CA ARG A 61 -29.97 -0.16 -17.37
C ARG A 61 -31.05 -1.15 -16.92
N ALA A 62 -30.79 -1.91 -15.86
CA ALA A 62 -31.77 -2.84 -15.32
C ALA A 62 -32.98 -2.10 -14.71
N LEU A 63 -32.74 -0.99 -14.01
CA LEU A 63 -33.81 -0.14 -13.48
C LEU A 63 -34.64 0.50 -14.61
N GLU A 64 -34.00 1.04 -15.64
CA GLU A 64 -34.68 1.65 -16.81
C GLU A 64 -35.59 0.64 -17.54
N VAL A 65 -35.15 -0.61 -17.69
CA VAL A 65 -35.96 -1.66 -18.34
C VAL A 65 -37.16 -2.04 -17.47
N LEU A 66 -36.96 -2.20 -16.16
CA LEU A 66 -38.03 -2.52 -15.22
C LEU A 66 -39.08 -1.40 -15.13
N GLU A 67 -38.65 -0.14 -15.21
CA GLU A 67 -39.55 1.01 -15.25
C GLU A 67 -40.38 1.03 -16.53
N ARG A 68 -39.73 0.79 -17.68
CA ARG A 68 -40.40 0.73 -19.00
C ARG A 68 -41.44 -0.38 -19.08
N GLU A 69 -41.22 -1.50 -18.41
CA GLU A 69 -42.14 -2.64 -18.36
C GLU A 69 -43.19 -2.54 -17.23
N GLY A 70 -43.17 -1.46 -16.44
CA GLY A 70 -44.12 -1.25 -15.33
C GLY A 70 -43.93 -2.23 -14.16
N LEU A 71 -42.77 -2.89 -14.08
CA LEU A 71 -42.40 -3.89 -13.07
C LEU A 71 -41.56 -3.30 -11.93
N LEU A 72 -41.27 -1.99 -11.99
CA LEU A 72 -40.46 -1.30 -10.98
C LEU A 72 -41.31 -0.96 -9.76
N ASP A 73 -41.12 -1.73 -8.68
CA ASP A 73 -41.66 -1.43 -7.35
C ASP A 73 -40.57 -0.85 -6.44
N LYS A 74 -40.95 -0.04 -5.45
CA LYS A 74 -40.04 0.62 -4.49
C LYS A 74 -39.18 -0.39 -3.73
N ASP A 75 -39.74 -1.55 -3.41
CA ASP A 75 -39.03 -2.65 -2.75
C ASP A 75 -37.96 -3.31 -3.65
N LEU A 76 -38.22 -3.38 -4.95
CA LEU A 76 -37.30 -3.92 -5.96
C LEU A 76 -36.16 -2.94 -6.24
N GLU A 77 -36.48 -1.65 -6.37
CA GLU A 77 -35.50 -0.57 -6.50
C GLU A 77 -34.54 -0.56 -5.31
N GLU A 78 -35.06 -0.66 -4.08
CA GLU A 78 -34.25 -0.68 -2.88
C GLU A 78 -33.31 -1.91 -2.84
N LYS A 79 -33.79 -3.09 -3.25
CA LYS A 79 -32.97 -4.31 -3.29
C LYS A 79 -31.89 -4.28 -4.36
N LEU A 80 -32.13 -3.64 -5.50
CA LEU A 80 -31.19 -3.55 -6.61
C LEU A 80 -30.13 -2.46 -6.40
N THR A 81 -30.47 -1.40 -5.65
CA THR A 81 -29.57 -0.29 -5.34
C THR A 81 -28.80 -0.47 -4.03
N LYS A 82 -29.30 -1.29 -3.10
CA LYS A 82 -28.62 -1.57 -1.83
C LYS A 82 -27.22 -2.16 -2.04
N PRO A 83 -26.19 -1.61 -1.38
CA PRO A 83 -24.85 -2.16 -1.47
C PRO A 83 -24.81 -3.55 -0.83
N LYS A 84 -24.68 -4.60 -1.65
CA LYS A 84 -24.54 -5.98 -1.16
C LYS A 84 -23.20 -6.13 -0.44
N LYS A 85 -23.23 -6.41 0.87
CA LYS A 85 -22.03 -6.74 1.65
C LYS A 85 -21.36 -7.97 1.02
N SER A 86 -20.11 -7.81 0.59
CA SER A 86 -19.35 -8.90 -0.03
C SER A 86 -18.78 -9.79 1.06
N SER A 87 -19.32 -10.99 1.24
CA SER A 87 -18.75 -12.00 2.16
C SER A 87 -17.47 -12.65 1.60
N PHE A 88 -17.19 -12.47 0.32
CA PHE A 88 -16.09 -13.16 -0.38
C PHE A 88 -14.81 -12.31 -0.48
N TRP A 89 -14.94 -10.98 -0.52
CA TRP A 89 -13.77 -10.09 -0.63
C TRP A 89 -12.87 -10.11 0.62
N PRO A 90 -13.39 -10.06 1.87
CA PRO A 90 -12.55 -10.08 3.07
C PRO A 90 -11.75 -11.37 3.22
N SER A 91 -12.37 -12.52 2.95
CA SER A 91 -11.71 -13.83 3.08
C SER A 91 -10.65 -14.05 2.00
N MET A 92 -10.92 -13.64 0.76
CA MET A 92 -9.93 -13.73 -0.32
C MET A 92 -8.79 -12.74 -0.14
N SER A 93 -9.05 -11.50 0.30
CA SER A 93 -7.98 -10.53 0.53
C SER A 93 -7.06 -10.96 1.65
N GLN A 94 -7.59 -11.54 2.74
CA GLN A 94 -6.77 -12.13 3.81
C GLN A 94 -5.86 -13.23 3.29
N ARG A 95 -6.39 -14.16 2.49
CA ARG A 95 -5.60 -15.26 1.90
C ARG A 95 -4.51 -14.73 0.96
N LEU A 96 -4.85 -13.75 0.11
CA LEU A 96 -3.90 -13.13 -0.80
C LEU A 96 -2.81 -12.34 -0.05
N LEU A 97 -3.16 -11.65 1.04
CA LEU A 97 -2.19 -10.96 1.89
C LEU A 97 -1.22 -11.95 2.54
N ILE A 98 -1.74 -13.03 3.12
CA ILE A 98 -0.89 -14.07 3.74
C ILE A 98 0.03 -14.71 2.70
N LEU A 99 -0.50 -15.06 1.53
CA LEU A 99 0.29 -15.62 0.44
C LEU A 99 1.36 -14.63 -0.06
N GLY A 100 0.99 -13.36 -0.22
CA GLY A 100 1.91 -12.30 -0.62
C GLY A 100 3.03 -12.09 0.40
N LEU A 101 2.70 -12.10 1.69
CA LEU A 101 3.68 -12.02 2.78
C LEU A 101 4.60 -13.25 2.81
N ALA A 102 4.06 -14.45 2.58
CA ALA A 102 4.85 -15.67 2.52
C ALA A 102 5.84 -15.66 1.34
N LEU A 103 5.39 -15.24 0.15
CA LEU A 103 6.25 -15.09 -1.03
C LEU A 103 7.30 -14.00 -0.84
N ALA A 104 6.92 -12.86 -0.24
CA ALA A 104 7.86 -11.79 0.08
C ALA A 104 8.92 -12.27 1.07
N LYS A 105 8.51 -13.02 2.11
CA LYS A 105 9.42 -13.69 3.06
C LYS A 105 10.41 -14.59 2.35
N GLU A 106 9.95 -15.41 1.42
CA GLU A 106 10.84 -16.33 0.72
C GLU A 106 11.84 -15.64 -0.22
N LYS A 107 11.39 -14.61 -0.94
CA LYS A 107 12.19 -13.94 -1.99
C LYS A 107 13.11 -12.84 -1.47
N TYR A 108 12.65 -12.06 -0.49
CA TYR A 108 13.38 -10.87 -0.03
C TYR A 108 13.98 -11.05 1.37
N PHE A 109 13.30 -11.78 2.26
CA PHE A 109 13.82 -11.93 3.62
C PHE A 109 14.94 -12.97 3.74
N LYS A 110 15.09 -13.92 2.81
CA LYS A 110 16.28 -14.78 2.77
C LYS A 110 17.54 -13.93 2.57
N ASP A 111 17.56 -13.04 1.58
CA ASP A 111 18.74 -12.21 1.32
C ASP A 111 18.99 -11.17 2.41
N LEU A 112 17.93 -10.61 3.03
CA LEU A 112 18.07 -9.64 4.13
C LEU A 112 18.63 -10.26 5.41
N PHE A 113 18.18 -11.46 5.82
CA PHE A 113 18.68 -12.13 7.03
C PHE A 113 19.95 -12.96 6.81
N THR A 114 20.30 -13.29 5.57
CA THR A 114 21.57 -13.97 5.25
C THR A 114 22.72 -12.96 5.16
N LYS A 115 22.44 -11.72 4.72
CA LYS A 115 23.42 -10.63 4.72
C LYS A 115 23.86 -10.22 6.14
N GLU A 116 22.94 -10.21 7.11
CA GLU A 116 23.28 -9.98 8.53
C GLU A 116 24.18 -11.08 9.15
N LYS A 117 24.21 -12.30 8.58
CA LYS A 117 25.06 -13.39 9.10
C LYS A 117 26.44 -13.48 8.47
N ALA A 118 26.68 -12.78 7.36
CA ALA A 118 27.97 -12.80 6.67
C ALA A 118 28.99 -11.82 7.28
N ASP A 119 28.54 -10.68 7.84
CA ASP A 119 29.42 -9.66 8.45
C ASP A 119 29.91 -10.01 9.87
N GLY A 120 29.64 -11.21 10.38
CA GLY A 120 30.02 -11.65 11.73
C GLY A 120 31.05 -12.78 11.78
N LYS A 121 31.68 -13.16 10.66
CA LYS A 121 32.62 -14.29 10.59
C LYS A 121 33.85 -14.05 9.72
N GLU A 122 34.47 -12.89 9.83
CA GLU A 122 35.85 -12.70 9.39
C GLU A 122 36.52 -11.85 10.46
N GLU A 123 37.17 -12.48 11.44
CA GLU A 123 38.33 -12.03 12.25
C GLU A 123 38.50 -12.97 13.47
N GLU A 124 38.53 -14.29 13.28
CA GLU A 124 39.27 -15.18 14.16
C GLU A 124 39.93 -16.26 13.29
N GLY A 125 41.22 -16.04 12.99
CA GLY A 125 42.02 -16.88 12.12
C GLY A 125 43.49 -16.44 12.14
N THR A 126 44.15 -16.78 13.24
CA THR A 126 45.60 -16.91 13.47
C THR A 126 46.49 -17.01 12.21
N PHE A 127 47.60 -16.25 12.14
CA PHE A 127 48.98 -16.68 12.43
C PHE A 127 49.94 -15.47 12.37
#